data_AF-X1V1P4-F1
#
_entry.id   AF-X1V1P4-F1
#
_cell.length_a   1.000
_cell.length_b   1.000
_cell.length_c   1.000
_cell.angle_alpha   90.00
_cell.angle_beta   90.00
_cell.angle_gamma   90.00
#
_symmetry.space_group_name_H-M   'P 1'
#
loop_
_entity.id
_entity.type
_entity.pdbx_description
1 polymer ?
#
loop_
_entity_poly.entity_id
_entity_poly.type
_entity_poly.pdbx_seq_one_letter_code
_entity_poly.pdbx_strand_id
1 'polypeptide(L)'
;MFIDQLVRAISAARNFRKNNRLIVSVMPYNLQLFFVLAGSVAVLFFGTWWGLKFKRIYLDAWPRDPKLTSMFMRMTDSGQKPFYATKFMKDNKLKGKMFNYWTEGGFIGWGQEPDPNTGFTPLQLFMDGRAQAAYDRKAFDVWTHIMGGGLVTGQIVARARARGQSLTGADYV
;
A
#
# COMPACT_ATOMS: atom_id res chain seq x y z
N MET A 1 -19.93 -21.44 -10.83
CA MET A 1 -20.93 -22.53 -10.71
C MET A 1 -22.35 -22.01 -10.53
N PHE A 2 -22.65 -21.17 -9.52
CA PHE A 2 -24.03 -20.74 -9.25
C PHE A 2 -24.70 -19.96 -10.40
N ILE A 3 -24.00 -19.01 -11.02
CA ILE A 3 -24.53 -18.21 -12.14
C ILE A 3 -24.86 -19.08 -13.35
N ASP A 4 -24.00 -20.03 -13.70
CA ASP A 4 -24.24 -20.98 -14.81
C ASP A 4 -25.46 -21.87 -14.54
N GLN A 5 -25.60 -22.39 -13.32
CA GLN A 5 -26.77 -23.17 -12.90
C GLN A 5 -28.05 -22.33 -12.95
N LEU A 6 -27.99 -21.07 -12.54
CA LEU A 6 -29.13 -20.14 -12.56
C LEU A 6 -29.58 -19.86 -14.01
N VAL A 7 -28.63 -19.60 -14.91
CA VAL A 7 -28.89 -19.35 -16.34
C VAL A 7 -29.49 -20.59 -17.01
N ARG A 8 -28.96 -21.79 -16.71
CA ARG A 8 -29.50 -23.06 -17.21
C ARG A 8 -30.91 -23.33 -16.68
N ALA A 9 -31.18 -23.05 -15.41
CA ALA A 9 -32.50 -23.20 -14.81
C ALA A 9 -33.53 -22.26 -15.46
N ILE A 10 -33.17 -20.98 -15.67
CA ILE A 10 -34.02 -20.00 -16.37
C ILE A 10 -34.28 -20.44 -17.82
N SER A 11 -33.26 -20.93 -18.52
CA SER A 11 -33.38 -21.45 -19.88
C SER A 11 -34.33 -22.65 -19.96
N ALA A 12 -34.13 -23.66 -19.11
CA ALA A 12 -34.98 -24.84 -19.05
C ALA A 12 -36.43 -24.50 -18.66
N ALA A 13 -36.64 -23.58 -17.71
CA ALA A 13 -37.98 -23.14 -17.31
C ALA A 13 -38.72 -22.40 -18.44
N ARG A 14 -38.01 -21.54 -19.20
CA ARG A 14 -38.58 -20.87 -20.38
C ARG A 14 -38.91 -21.86 -21.49
N ASN A 15 -38.05 -22.85 -21.72
CA ASN A 15 -38.30 -23.90 -22.73
C ASN A 15 -39.49 -24.78 -22.35
N PHE A 16 -39.63 -25.14 -21.07
CA PHE A 16 -40.77 -25.90 -20.57
C PHE A 16 -42.09 -25.16 -20.79
N ARG A 17 -42.15 -23.86 -20.49
CA ARG A 17 -43.36 -23.05 -20.73
C ARG A 17 -43.76 -22.95 -22.20
N LYS A 18 -42.80 -22.99 -23.13
CA LYS A 18 -43.05 -22.78 -24.57
C LYS A 18 -43.27 -24.09 -25.33
N ASN A 19 -42.50 -25.13 -25.01
CA ASN A 19 -42.41 -26.37 -25.78
C ASN A 19 -42.71 -27.63 -24.95
N ASN A 20 -43.10 -27.49 -23.68
CA ASN A 20 -43.39 -28.58 -22.74
C ASN A 20 -42.23 -29.57 -22.52
N ARG A 21 -40.98 -29.09 -22.66
CA ARG A 21 -39.75 -29.88 -22.48
C ARG A 21 -38.79 -29.23 -21.47
N LEU A 22 -38.39 -29.97 -20.45
CA LEU A 22 -37.41 -29.57 -19.43
C LEU A 22 -35.97 -29.84 -19.90
N ILE A 23 -35.56 -29.15 -20.95
CA ILE A 23 -34.20 -29.22 -21.51
C ILE A 23 -33.67 -27.80 -21.72
N VAL A 24 -32.37 -27.61 -21.46
CA VAL A 24 -31.69 -26.33 -21.71
C VAL A 24 -31.69 -26.08 -23.21
N SER A 25 -32.21 -24.94 -23.64
CA SER A 25 -32.17 -24.56 -25.06
C SER A 25 -30.74 -24.19 -25.46
N VAL A 26 -30.33 -24.63 -26.66
CA VAL A 26 -29.06 -24.20 -27.26
C VAL A 26 -29.10 -22.68 -27.43
N MET A 27 -28.01 -22.00 -27.06
CA MET A 27 -27.91 -20.56 -27.22
C MET A 27 -27.96 -20.21 -28.71
N PRO A 28 -28.88 -19.33 -29.15
CA PRO A 28 -28.90 -18.88 -30.55
C PRO A 28 -27.56 -18.25 -30.93
N TYR A 29 -27.10 -18.51 -32.15
CA TYR A 29 -25.80 -18.01 -32.63
C TYR A 29 -25.64 -16.49 -32.46
N ASN A 30 -26.70 -15.71 -32.76
CA ASN A 30 -26.67 -14.25 -32.60
C ASN A 30 -26.45 -13.83 -31.14
N LEU A 31 -27.02 -14.57 -30.19
CA LEU A 31 -26.87 -14.28 -28.76
C LEU A 31 -25.47 -14.68 -28.28
N GLN A 32 -24.94 -15.81 -28.76
CA GLN A 32 -23.56 -16.20 -28.50
C GLN A 32 -22.57 -15.16 -29.05
N LEU A 33 -22.76 -14.74 -30.29
CA LEU A 33 -21.93 -13.73 -30.94
C LEU A 33 -21.98 -12.40 -30.19
N PHE A 34 -23.16 -11.97 -29.75
CA PHE A 34 -23.32 -10.78 -28.91
C PHE A 34 -22.48 -10.86 -27.63
N PHE A 35 -22.57 -11.95 -26.87
CA PHE A 35 -21.81 -12.09 -25.62
C PHE A 35 -20.30 -12.18 -25.85
N VAL A 36 -19.87 -12.84 -26.93
CA VAL A 36 -18.45 -12.89 -27.31
C VAL A 36 -17.95 -11.48 -27.65
N LEU A 37 -18.69 -10.72 -28.46
CA LEU A 37 -18.31 -9.36 -28.82
C LEU A 37 -18.32 -8.42 -27.60
N ALA A 38 -19.36 -8.48 -26.79
CA ALA A 38 -19.47 -7.67 -25.57
C ALA A 38 -18.35 -7.99 -24.57
N GLY A 39 -18.02 -9.28 -24.40
CA GLY A 39 -16.92 -9.73 -23.56
C GLY A 39 -15.56 -9.24 -24.07
N SER A 40 -15.29 -9.38 -25.37
CA SER A 40 -14.07 -8.88 -26.00
C SER A 40 -13.92 -7.37 -25.85
N VAL A 41 -15.00 -6.61 -26.11
CA VAL A 41 -15.01 -5.15 -25.92
C VAL A 41 -14.73 -4.78 -24.47
N ALA A 42 -15.37 -5.46 -23.50
CA ALA A 42 -15.15 -5.21 -22.09
C ALA A 42 -13.69 -5.48 -21.68
N VAL A 43 -13.13 -6.63 -22.09
CA VAL A 43 -11.74 -7.00 -21.78
C VAL A 43 -10.75 -5.99 -22.38
N LEU A 44 -10.94 -5.61 -23.65
CA LEU A 44 -10.09 -4.60 -24.30
C LEU A 44 -10.23 -3.25 -23.61
N PHE A 45 -11.45 -2.80 -23.34
CA PHE A 45 -11.70 -1.52 -22.67
C PHE A 45 -11.07 -1.48 -21.29
N PHE A 46 -11.34 -2.46 -20.42
CA PHE A 46 -10.79 -2.48 -19.07
C PHE A 46 -9.28 -2.69 -19.08
N GLY A 47 -8.75 -3.56 -19.93
CA GLY A 47 -7.32 -3.77 -20.07
C GLY A 47 -6.58 -2.49 -20.49
N THR A 48 -7.08 -1.80 -21.51
CA THR A 48 -6.52 -0.52 -21.96
C THR A 48 -6.72 0.58 -20.92
N TRP A 49 -7.91 0.72 -20.33
CA TRP A 49 -8.21 1.77 -19.36
C TRP A 49 -7.33 1.63 -18.10
N TRP A 50 -7.28 0.44 -17.51
CA TRP A 50 -6.45 0.18 -16.33
C TRP A 50 -4.96 0.26 -16.67
N GLY A 51 -4.55 -0.24 -17.84
CA GLY A 51 -3.16 -0.12 -18.30
C GLY A 51 -2.73 1.35 -18.45
N LEU A 52 -3.56 2.20 -19.05
CA LEU A 52 -3.31 3.63 -19.18
C LEU A 52 -3.33 4.35 -17.83
N LYS A 53 -4.26 4.02 -16.93
CA LYS A 53 -4.28 4.56 -15.57
C LYS A 53 -3.04 4.16 -14.78
N PHE A 54 -2.64 2.89 -14.87
CA PHE A 54 -1.43 2.39 -14.22
C PHE A 54 -0.20 3.13 -14.74
N LYS A 55 -0.06 3.23 -16.07
CA LYS A 55 0.99 4.03 -16.70
C LYS A 55 0.97 5.45 -16.17
N ARG A 56 -0.17 6.15 -16.23
CA ARG A 56 -0.26 7.55 -15.82
C ARG A 56 0.05 7.79 -14.33
N ILE A 57 -0.43 6.92 -13.45
CA ILE A 57 -0.37 7.11 -11.99
C ILE A 57 0.93 6.55 -11.40
N TYR A 58 1.48 5.46 -11.93
CA TYR A 58 2.63 4.78 -11.34
C TYR A 58 3.91 4.91 -12.16
N LEU A 59 3.80 5.07 -13.49
CA LEU A 59 4.97 5.15 -14.37
C LEU A 59 5.27 6.58 -14.85
N ASP A 60 4.24 7.35 -15.23
CA ASP A 60 4.33 8.74 -15.66
C ASP A 60 4.24 9.72 -14.49
N ALA A 61 3.85 9.25 -13.29
CA ALA A 61 3.95 10.07 -12.10
C ALA A 61 5.38 10.56 -12.01
N TRP A 62 5.50 11.85 -12.28
CA TRP A 62 6.71 12.63 -12.39
C TRP A 62 7.69 12.19 -11.31
N PRO A 63 8.97 11.97 -11.65
CA PRO A 63 9.89 11.37 -10.71
C PRO A 63 9.87 12.13 -9.38
N ARG A 64 9.69 11.40 -8.27
CA ARG A 64 9.72 11.97 -6.90
C ARG A 64 11.02 12.74 -6.65
N ASP A 65 12.08 12.35 -7.33
CA ASP A 65 13.39 13.01 -7.34
C ASP A 65 13.95 12.97 -8.76
N PRO A 66 14.44 14.07 -9.35
CA PRO A 66 14.90 14.10 -10.75
C PRO A 66 16.18 13.29 -11.03
N LYS A 67 16.93 12.88 -10.00
CA LYS A 67 18.20 12.15 -10.09
C LYS A 67 18.06 10.67 -9.74
N LEU A 68 17.16 10.31 -8.82
CA LEU A 68 16.97 8.94 -8.32
C LEU A 68 15.79 8.22 -9.01
N THR A 69 15.84 8.12 -10.34
CA THR A 69 14.66 7.80 -11.19
C THR A 69 14.71 6.52 -11.98
N SER A 70 15.81 5.75 -11.90
CA SER A 70 16.00 4.57 -12.74
C SER A 70 14.87 3.55 -12.56
N MET A 71 14.61 2.75 -13.59
CA MET A 71 13.58 1.70 -13.54
C MET A 71 13.80 0.75 -12.36
N PHE A 72 15.06 0.40 -12.08
CA PHE A 72 15.43 -0.40 -10.90
C PHE A 72 15.01 0.27 -9.58
N MET A 73 15.29 1.58 -9.41
CA MET A 73 14.91 2.31 -8.21
C MET A 73 13.39 2.44 -8.05
N ARG A 74 12.64 2.51 -9.16
CA ARG A 74 11.17 2.50 -9.14
C ARG A 74 10.63 1.12 -8.74
N MET A 75 11.15 0.05 -9.33
CA MET A 75 10.71 -1.33 -9.03
C MET A 75 11.02 -1.76 -7.60
N THR A 76 12.14 -1.29 -7.04
CA THR A 76 12.56 -1.59 -5.66
C THR A 76 12.08 -0.57 -4.64
N ASP A 77 11.39 0.49 -5.09
CA ASP A 77 11.05 1.70 -4.32
C ASP A 77 12.26 2.28 -3.54
N SER A 78 13.47 2.12 -4.11
CA SER A 78 14.70 2.66 -3.54
C SER A 78 14.77 4.18 -3.66
N GLY A 79 13.98 4.81 -4.52
CA GLY A 79 13.92 6.28 -4.62
C GLY A 79 13.47 6.98 -3.33
N GLN A 80 12.80 6.27 -2.40
CA GLN A 80 12.41 6.83 -1.09
C GLN A 80 13.54 6.83 -0.06
N LYS A 81 14.68 6.23 -0.37
CA LYS A 81 15.74 6.10 0.64
C LYS A 81 16.40 7.46 0.86
N PRO A 82 16.80 7.76 2.11
CA PRO A 82 17.31 9.08 2.48
C PRO A 82 18.76 9.32 2.03
N PHE A 83 19.12 9.04 0.77
CA PHE A 83 20.51 9.09 0.27
C PHE A 83 21.18 10.46 0.46
N TYR A 84 20.44 11.55 0.21
CA TYR A 84 20.98 12.90 0.40
C TYR A 84 21.14 13.24 1.89
N ALA A 85 20.22 12.78 2.73
CA ALA A 85 20.32 13.00 4.17
C ALA A 85 21.47 12.17 4.76
N THR A 86 21.68 10.92 4.36
CA THR A 86 22.83 10.11 4.82
C THR A 86 24.15 10.71 4.37
N LYS A 87 24.24 11.21 3.13
CA LYS A 87 25.41 11.96 2.66
C LYS A 87 25.65 13.20 3.52
N PHE A 88 24.62 14.01 3.77
CA PHE A 88 24.73 15.19 4.63
C PHE A 88 25.21 14.83 6.05
N MET A 89 24.64 13.79 6.67
CA MET A 89 25.05 13.32 7.99
C MET A 89 26.51 12.91 8.02
N LYS A 90 26.96 12.17 6.99
CA LYS A 90 28.35 11.71 6.83
C LYS A 90 29.31 12.87 6.61
N ASP A 91 29.03 13.73 5.63
CA ASP A 91 29.88 14.86 5.25
C ASP A 91 30.05 15.84 6.43
N ASN A 92 29.02 16.00 7.26
CA ASN A 92 29.04 16.87 8.44
C ASN A 92 29.43 16.14 9.74
N LYS A 93 29.79 14.85 9.67
CA LYS A 93 30.23 14.04 10.82
C LYS A 93 29.25 14.10 12.02
N LEU A 94 27.95 14.09 11.75
CA LEU A 94 26.93 14.15 12.79
C LEU A 94 27.04 12.92 13.70
N LYS A 95 26.89 13.13 15.02
CA LYS A 95 26.95 12.08 16.04
C LYS A 95 25.88 12.32 17.10
N GLY A 96 25.48 11.26 17.79
CA GLY A 96 24.55 11.33 18.91
C GLY A 96 23.37 10.39 18.74
N LYS A 97 22.22 10.75 19.33
CA LYS A 97 20.98 9.98 19.23
C LYS A 97 20.03 10.67 18.26
N MET A 98 19.44 9.91 17.36
CA MET A 98 18.51 10.41 16.35
C MET A 98 17.15 9.76 16.50
N PHE A 99 16.11 10.58 16.60
CA PHE A 99 14.75 10.12 16.40
C PHE A 99 14.45 10.09 14.90
N ASN A 100 14.21 8.91 14.36
CA ASN A 100 14.02 8.68 12.92
C ASN A 100 12.62 8.13 12.61
N TYR A 101 12.22 8.21 11.33
CA TYR A 101 10.99 7.56 10.88
C TYR A 101 11.14 6.04 10.88
N TRP A 102 10.06 5.32 11.20
CA TRP A 102 10.12 3.91 11.54
C TRP A 102 10.70 3.02 10.44
N THR A 103 10.49 3.33 9.15
CA THR A 103 10.99 2.52 8.02
C THR A 103 12.41 2.85 7.57
N GLU A 104 13.03 3.89 8.12
CA GLU A 104 14.27 4.45 7.58
C GLU A 104 15.52 4.02 8.35
N GLY A 105 15.35 3.45 9.54
CA GLY A 105 16.45 3.12 10.46
C GLY A 105 17.58 2.35 9.79
N GLY A 106 17.26 1.22 9.15
CA GLY A 106 18.29 0.40 8.49
C GLY A 106 19.06 1.15 7.41
N PHE A 107 18.42 2.06 6.67
CA PHE A 107 19.06 2.84 5.61
C PHE A 107 19.98 3.93 6.18
N ILE A 108 19.55 4.61 7.23
CA ILE A 108 20.37 5.62 7.90
C ILE A 108 21.56 4.95 8.58
N GLY A 109 21.37 3.76 9.16
CA GLY A 109 22.46 2.97 9.74
C GLY A 109 23.49 2.56 8.69
N TRP A 110 23.02 2.03 7.55
CA TRP A 110 23.89 1.63 6.44
C TRP A 110 24.68 2.79 5.82
N GLY A 111 24.10 4.00 5.79
CA GLY A 111 24.76 5.19 5.26
C GLY A 111 25.89 5.77 6.13
N GLN A 112 26.20 5.14 7.27
CA GLN A 112 27.19 5.60 8.23
C GLN A 112 28.42 4.70 8.27
N GLU A 113 29.54 5.28 8.69
CA GLU A 113 30.77 4.52 8.94
C GLU A 113 30.81 4.10 10.41
N PRO A 114 30.73 2.79 10.73
CA PRO A 114 30.79 2.33 12.11
C PRO A 114 32.19 2.56 12.68
N ASP A 115 32.26 2.79 13.99
CA ASP A 115 33.51 2.81 14.71
C ASP A 115 34.20 1.44 14.61
N PRO A 116 35.49 1.37 14.22
CA PRO A 116 36.16 0.10 13.95
C PRO A 116 36.42 -0.74 15.21
N ASN A 117 36.39 -0.13 16.39
CA ASN A 117 36.66 -0.81 17.66
C ASN A 117 35.37 -1.32 18.31
N THR A 118 34.26 -0.60 18.13
CA THR A 118 32.98 -0.90 18.80
C THR A 118 31.89 -1.40 17.86
N GLY A 119 32.02 -1.18 16.55
CA GLY A 119 31.01 -1.50 15.54
C GLY A 119 29.79 -0.56 15.55
N PHE A 120 29.71 0.41 16.47
CA PHE A 120 28.57 1.31 16.56
C PHE A 120 28.62 2.43 15.51
N THR A 121 27.47 2.78 14.94
CA THR A 121 27.33 3.94 14.06
C THR A 121 27.38 5.25 14.86
N PRO A 122 27.93 6.35 14.33
CA PRO A 122 28.03 7.62 15.05
C PRO A 122 26.68 8.22 15.47
N LEU A 123 25.65 8.08 14.63
CA LEU A 123 24.26 8.34 14.98
C LEU A 123 23.60 7.02 15.40
N GLN A 124 23.19 6.99 16.66
CA GLN A 124 22.42 5.93 17.27
C GLN A 124 20.93 6.20 17.00
N LEU A 125 20.34 5.31 16.21
CA LEU A 125 18.98 5.45 15.73
C LEU A 125 17.99 4.99 16.79
N PHE A 126 16.84 5.66 16.84
CA PHE A 126 15.77 5.27 17.75
C PHE A 126 15.22 3.89 17.38
N MET A 127 15.03 3.62 16.08
CA MET A 127 14.38 2.40 15.65
C MET A 127 14.68 2.01 14.20
N ASP A 128 14.61 0.72 13.90
CA ASP A 128 14.52 0.20 12.52
C ASP A 128 13.33 -0.75 12.42
N GLY A 129 12.26 -0.28 11.80
CA GLY A 129 10.97 -0.96 11.72
C GLY A 129 11.02 -2.31 11.04
N ARG A 130 11.92 -2.51 10.08
CA ARG A 130 12.08 -3.81 9.40
C ARG A 130 12.73 -4.84 10.33
N ALA A 131 13.68 -4.42 11.15
CA ALA A 131 14.30 -5.28 12.14
C ALA A 131 13.37 -5.52 13.35
N GLN A 132 12.68 -4.48 13.84
CA GLN A 132 11.94 -4.56 15.10
C GLN A 132 10.54 -5.18 14.98
N ALA A 133 9.86 -5.05 13.83
CA ALA A 133 8.62 -5.79 13.59
C ALA A 133 8.83 -7.32 13.65
N ALA A 134 10.06 -7.79 13.51
CA ALA A 134 10.43 -9.21 13.57
C ALA A 134 10.84 -9.70 14.97
N TYR A 135 11.27 -8.83 15.90
CA TYR A 135 11.89 -9.27 17.16
C TYR A 135 11.31 -8.64 18.44
N ASP A 136 11.14 -7.32 18.51
CA ASP A 136 10.58 -6.62 19.69
C ASP A 136 9.84 -5.35 19.26
N ARG A 137 8.57 -5.27 19.65
CA ARG A 137 7.67 -4.16 19.33
C ARG A 137 7.77 -2.96 20.26
N LYS A 138 8.47 -3.05 21.40
CA LYS A 138 8.50 -1.97 22.41
C LYS A 138 8.91 -0.62 21.80
N ALA A 139 9.97 -0.60 21.01
CA ALA A 139 10.43 0.62 20.34
C ALA A 139 9.39 1.15 19.34
N PHE A 140 8.72 0.27 18.60
CA PHE A 140 7.65 0.65 17.68
C PHE A 140 6.41 1.19 18.39
N ASP A 141 6.02 0.61 19.52
CA ASP A 141 4.86 1.07 20.29
C ASP A 141 5.16 2.44 20.94
N VAL A 142 6.38 2.66 21.45
CA VAL A 142 6.83 3.98 21.93
C VAL A 142 6.86 4.98 20.77
N TRP A 143 7.41 4.60 19.62
CA TRP A 143 7.42 5.44 18.42
C TRP A 143 6.00 5.85 18.03
N THR A 144 5.07 4.89 17.98
CA THR A 144 3.67 5.10 17.61
C THR A 144 2.98 6.03 18.60
N HIS A 145 3.25 5.86 19.90
CA HIS A 145 2.74 6.75 20.92
C HIS A 145 3.24 8.19 20.71
N ILE A 146 4.54 8.38 20.50
CA ILE A 146 5.13 9.71 20.25
C ILE A 146 4.54 10.34 18.98
N MET A 147 4.52 9.61 17.87
CA MET A 147 4.00 10.09 16.58
C MET A 147 2.50 10.37 16.60
N GLY A 148 1.76 9.67 17.45
CA GLY A 148 0.35 9.94 17.72
C GLY A 148 0.09 11.19 18.57
N GLY A 149 1.12 11.95 18.95
CA GLY A 149 1.01 13.14 19.81
C GLY A 149 1.21 12.87 21.30
N GLY A 150 1.73 11.69 21.63
CA GLY A 150 2.21 11.35 22.97
C GLY A 150 1.12 11.38 24.04
N LEU A 151 1.53 11.78 25.24
CA LEU A 151 0.68 11.74 26.44
C LEU A 151 -0.57 12.62 26.29
N VAL A 152 -0.42 13.82 25.73
CA VAL A 152 -1.51 14.81 25.61
C VAL A 152 -2.62 14.27 24.71
N THR A 153 -2.27 13.84 23.49
CA THR A 153 -3.23 13.21 22.58
C THR A 153 -3.82 11.94 23.18
N GLY A 154 -2.99 11.11 23.82
CA GLY A 154 -3.47 9.91 24.51
C GLY A 154 -4.55 10.21 25.56
N GLN A 155 -4.37 11.26 26.35
CA GLN A 155 -5.34 11.71 27.35
C GLN A 155 -6.64 12.25 26.72
N ILE A 156 -6.53 13.04 25.64
CA ILE A 156 -7.69 13.55 24.90
C ILE A 156 -8.53 12.39 24.36
N VAL A 157 -7.88 11.42 23.70
CA VAL A 157 -8.53 10.23 23.13
C VAL A 157 -9.18 9.37 24.23
N ALA A 158 -8.47 9.14 25.34
CA ALA A 158 -9.02 8.38 26.47
C ALA A 158 -10.25 9.05 27.07
N ARG A 159 -10.22 10.38 27.24
CA ARG A 159 -11.35 11.16 27.74
C ARG A 159 -12.55 11.09 26.81
N ALA A 160 -12.35 11.29 25.51
CA ALA A 160 -13.42 11.21 24.53
C ALA A 160 -14.05 9.81 24.49
N ARG A 161 -13.22 8.75 24.53
CA ARG A 161 -13.70 7.36 24.58
C ARG A 161 -14.52 7.07 25.84
N ALA A 162 -14.07 7.54 27.00
CA ALA A 162 -14.80 7.38 28.26
C ALA A 162 -16.17 8.10 28.23
N ARG A 163 -16.30 9.16 27.42
CA ARG A 163 -17.53 9.95 27.27
C ARG A 163 -18.37 9.56 26.06
N GLY A 164 -17.95 8.58 25.27
CA GLY A 164 -18.62 8.21 24.01
C GLY A 164 -18.65 9.35 22.98
N GLN A 165 -17.69 10.28 23.04
CA GLN A 165 -17.63 11.46 22.17
C GLN A 165 -16.77 11.20 20.93
N SER A 166 -17.19 11.77 19.80
CA SER A 166 -16.36 11.84 18.59
C SER A 166 -15.33 12.96 18.72
N LEU A 167 -14.12 12.72 18.23
CA LEU A 167 -13.05 13.71 18.19
C LEU A 167 -13.10 14.48 16.86
N THR A 168 -12.78 15.77 16.93
CA THR A 168 -12.66 16.69 15.81
C THR A 168 -11.26 17.30 15.80
N GLY A 169 -10.91 18.01 14.72
CA GLY A 169 -9.61 18.71 14.66
C GLY A 169 -9.42 19.73 15.79
N ALA A 170 -10.50 20.33 16.31
CA ALA A 170 -10.45 21.31 17.38
C ALA A 170 -10.02 20.72 18.73
N ASP A 171 -10.14 19.41 18.92
CA ASP A 171 -9.74 18.75 20.17
C ASP A 171 -8.22 18.60 20.31
N TYR A 172 -7.46 18.87 19.25
CA TYR A 172 -6.01 18.68 19.16
C TYR A 172 -5.20 19.99 19.01
N VAL A 173 -5.86 21.15 19.10
CA VAL A 173 -5.25 22.48 18.95
C VAL A 173 -5.18 23.19 20.30
#